data_AF-A0A8J3N3H8-F1
#
_entry.id   AF-A0A8J3N3H8-F1
#
_cell.length_a   1.000
_cell.length_b   1.000
_cell.length_c   1.000
_cell.angle_alpha   90.00
_cell.angle_beta   90.00
_cell.angle_gamma   90.00
#
_symmetry.space_group_name_H-M   'P 1'
#
loop_
_entity.id
_entity.type
_entity.pdbx_description
1 polymer ?
#
loop_
_entity_poly.entity_id
_entity_poly.type
_entity_poly.pdbx_seq_one_letter_code
_entity_poly.pdbx_strand_id
1 'polypeptide(L)'
;MTISCKLRLLLARVNVERAKQGKSPLSLRNLAKESGVSLSVLTALNTGRSQRIDYATIDHLLTYFSAYITVSTNDLLVWEQADDGKQPVFVG
;
A
#
# COMPACT_ATOMS: atom_id res chain seq x y z
N MET A 1 -4.39 -12.03 12.81
CA MET A 1 -3.47 -11.55 11.75
C MET A 1 -4.14 -10.45 10.98
N THR A 2 -3.64 -9.23 11.09
CA THR A 2 -4.08 -8.07 10.33
C THR A 2 -3.19 -7.92 9.10
N ILE A 3 -3.75 -7.47 7.98
CA ILE A 3 -2.99 -7.21 6.76
C ILE A 3 -2.81 -5.70 6.68
N SER A 4 -1.57 -5.24 6.64
CA SER A 4 -1.24 -3.83 6.40
C SER A 4 -0.90 -3.61 4.92
N CYS A 5 -1.26 -2.45 4.40
CA CYS A 5 -0.98 -2.06 3.02
C CYS A 5 0.14 -1.02 2.97
N LYS A 6 1.21 -1.30 2.21
CA LYS A 6 2.37 -0.41 2.02
C LYS A 6 2.12 0.68 0.97
N LEU A 7 0.89 1.19 0.89
CA LEU A 7 0.48 2.14 -0.15
C LEU A 7 1.36 3.39 -0.21
N ARG A 8 1.77 3.93 0.95
CA ARG A 8 2.65 5.11 1.05
C ARG A 8 4.01 4.88 0.40
N LEU A 9 4.59 3.68 0.59
CA LEU A 9 5.89 3.34 0.04
C LEU A 9 5.82 3.19 -1.49
N LEU A 10 4.77 2.53 -1.99
CA LEU A 10 4.55 2.37 -3.44
C LEU A 10 4.30 3.72 -4.11
N LEU A 11 3.48 4.58 -3.51
CA LEU A 11 3.27 5.95 -3.98
C LEU A 11 4.58 6.74 -4.07
N ALA A 12 5.44 6.64 -3.06
CA ALA A 12 6.73 7.31 -3.08
C ALA A 12 7.62 6.81 -4.22
N ARG A 13 7.70 5.48 -4.43
CA ARG A 13 8.47 4.87 -5.53
C ARG A 13 7.96 5.31 -6.90
N VAL A 14 6.65 5.28 -7.12
CA VAL A 14 6.05 5.71 -8.38
C VAL A 14 6.24 7.21 -8.61
N ASN A 15 6.21 8.03 -7.55
CA ASN A 15 6.50 9.46 -7.69
C ASN A 15 7.95 9.74 -8.11
N VAL A 16 8.91 8.91 -7.69
CA VAL A 16 10.29 8.97 -8.19
C VAL A 16 10.32 8.67 -9.69
N GLU A 17 9.63 7.62 -10.16
CA GLU A 17 9.57 7.28 -11.59
C GLU A 17 8.84 8.35 -12.41
N ARG A 18 7.75 8.91 -11.89
CA ARG A 18 7.03 10.03 -12.53
C ARG A 18 7.92 11.28 -12.62
N ALA A 19 8.68 11.60 -11.56
CA ALA A 19 9.61 12.72 -11.57
C ALA A 19 10.72 12.55 -12.62
N LYS A 20 11.28 11.34 -12.76
CA LYS A 20 12.25 11.02 -13.83
C LYS A 20 11.68 11.24 -15.24
N GLN A 21 10.37 11.05 -15.40
CA GLN A 21 9.65 11.27 -16.66
C GLN A 21 9.13 12.71 -16.82
N GLY A 22 9.48 13.64 -15.92
CA GLY A 22 8.98 15.02 -15.94
C GLY A 22 7.49 15.16 -15.60
N LYS A 23 6.86 14.11 -15.08
CA LYS A 23 5.44 14.11 -14.69
C LYS A 23 5.28 14.62 -13.26
N SER A 24 4.14 15.26 -13.00
CA SER A 24 3.78 15.70 -11.66
C SER A 24 3.59 14.51 -10.69
N PRO A 25 3.87 14.72 -9.39
CA PRO A 25 3.61 13.71 -8.36
C PRO A 25 2.16 13.25 -8.34
N LEU A 26 1.97 11.95 -8.14
CA LEU A 26 0.69 11.31 -7.97
C LEU A 26 0.12 11.62 -6.58
N SER A 27 -1.08 12.20 -6.57
CA SER A 27 -1.89 12.37 -5.36
C SER A 27 -2.82 11.17 -5.16
N LEU A 28 -3.33 10.96 -3.94
CA LEU A 28 -4.34 9.93 -3.68
C LEU A 28 -5.61 10.11 -4.53
N ARG A 29 -5.99 11.37 -4.82
CA ARG A 29 -7.14 11.67 -5.67
C ARG A 29 -6.92 11.26 -7.12
N ASN A 30 -5.72 11.51 -7.65
CA ASN A 30 -5.37 11.08 -9.00
C ASN A 30 -5.21 9.57 -9.07
N LEU A 31 -4.62 8.94 -8.04
CA LEU A 31 -4.57 7.49 -7.94
C LEU A 31 -5.97 6.89 -7.98
N ALA A 32 -6.93 7.42 -7.21
CA ALA A 32 -8.31 6.94 -7.23
C ALA A 32 -8.93 6.98 -8.63
N LYS A 33 -8.70 8.09 -9.33
CA LYS A 33 -9.21 8.29 -10.69
C LYS A 33 -8.56 7.35 -11.71
N GLU A 34 -7.25 7.15 -11.60
CA GLU A 34 -6.47 6.37 -12.56
C GLU A 34 -6.52 4.85 -12.31
N SER A 35 -6.63 4.40 -11.05
CA SER A 35 -6.67 2.97 -10.69
C SER A 35 -8.09 2.39 -10.61
N GLY A 36 -9.12 3.23 -10.62
CA GLY A 36 -10.51 2.78 -10.43
C GLY A 36 -10.83 2.35 -8.98
N VAL A 37 -9.90 2.51 -8.04
CA VAL A 37 -10.15 2.29 -6.60
C VAL A 37 -10.73 3.55 -5.99
N SER A 38 -11.76 3.42 -5.16
CA SER A 38 -12.39 4.58 -4.53
C SER A 38 -11.42 5.32 -3.58
N LEU A 39 -11.55 6.64 -3.51
CA LEU A 39 -10.70 7.47 -2.64
C LEU A 39 -10.85 7.12 -1.15
N SER A 40 -12.04 6.69 -0.72
CA SER A 40 -12.27 6.25 0.66
C SER A 40 -11.46 5.00 0.99
N VAL A 41 -11.45 3.99 0.10
CA VAL A 41 -10.65 2.77 0.25
C VAL A 41 -9.17 3.12 0.28
N LEU A 42 -8.69 3.93 -0.65
CA LEU A 42 -7.29 4.37 -0.66
C LEU A 42 -6.90 5.14 0.60
N THR A 43 -7.82 5.93 1.17
CA THR A 43 -7.58 6.67 2.42
C THR A 43 -7.52 5.72 3.61
N ALA A 44 -8.39 4.71 3.67
CA ALA A 44 -8.35 3.67 4.70
C ALA A 44 -7.03 2.86 4.63
N LEU A 45 -6.62 2.47 3.43
CA LEU A 45 -5.33 1.80 3.19
C LEU A 45 -4.14 2.68 3.58
N ASN A 46 -4.14 3.95 3.16
CA ASN A 46 -3.05 4.88 3.44
C ASN A 46 -2.88 5.21 4.93
N THR A 47 -3.97 5.11 5.71
CA THR A 47 -3.97 5.36 7.16
C THR A 47 -3.83 4.09 7.99
N GLY A 48 -3.69 2.92 7.36
CA GLY A 48 -3.60 1.64 8.07
C GLY A 48 -4.90 1.23 8.78
N ARG A 49 -6.04 1.86 8.43
CA ARG A 49 -7.34 1.59 9.07
C ARG A 49 -8.16 0.49 8.38
N SER A 50 -7.61 -0.09 7.30
CA SER A 50 -8.29 -1.16 6.57
C SER A 50 -8.07 -2.50 7.27
N GLN A 51 -9.13 -3.11 7.80
CA GLN A 51 -9.07 -4.47 8.35
C GLN A 51 -9.21 -5.55 7.28
N ARG A 52 -9.82 -5.19 6.13
CA ARG A 52 -10.02 -6.07 4.98
C ARG A 52 -9.66 -5.30 3.71
N ILE A 53 -9.20 -6.02 2.70
CA ILE A 53 -8.87 -5.48 1.39
C ILE A 53 -9.43 -6.46 0.37
N ASP A 54 -10.38 -6.02 -0.44
CA ASP A 54 -11.01 -6.87 -1.45
C ASP A 54 -10.01 -7.20 -2.57
N TYR A 55 -10.12 -8.41 -3.13
CA TYR A 55 -9.24 -8.86 -4.21
C TYR A 55 -9.26 -7.92 -5.43
N ALA A 56 -10.41 -7.34 -5.76
CA ALA A 56 -10.51 -6.36 -6.85
C ALA A 56 -9.68 -5.10 -6.57
N THR A 57 -9.61 -4.65 -5.31
CA THR A 57 -8.75 -3.52 -4.92
C THR A 57 -7.28 -3.87 -5.07
N ILE A 58 -6.89 -5.09 -4.67
CA ILE A 58 -5.52 -5.59 -4.82
C ILE A 58 -5.14 -5.61 -6.31
N ASP A 59 -6.00 -6.18 -7.15
CA ASP A 59 -5.76 -6.35 -8.58
C ASP A 59 -5.64 -4.99 -9.30
N HIS A 60 -6.54 -4.05 -9.01
CA HIS A 60 -6.47 -2.70 -9.55
C HIS A 60 -5.18 -1.97 -9.15
N LEU A 61 -4.76 -2.09 -7.88
CA LEU A 61 -3.53 -1.47 -7.41
C LEU A 61 -2.28 -2.10 -8.02
N LEU A 62 -2.21 -3.43 -8.07
CA LEU A 62 -1.09 -4.14 -8.69
C LEU A 62 -1.00 -3.80 -10.17
N THR A 63 -2.12 -3.82 -10.90
CA THR A 63 -2.18 -3.46 -12.32
C THR A 63 -1.69 -2.03 -12.54
N TYR A 64 -2.17 -1.08 -11.73
CA TYR A 64 -1.77 0.32 -11.84
C TYR A 64 -0.28 0.53 -11.57
N PHE A 65 0.25 -0.02 -10.48
CA PHE A 65 1.65 0.18 -10.10
C PHE A 65 2.63 -0.58 -11.01
N SER A 66 2.20 -1.70 -11.58
CA SER A 66 2.99 -2.48 -12.56
C SER A 66 3.35 -1.70 -13.82
N ALA A 67 2.59 -0.64 -14.15
CA ALA A 67 2.92 0.25 -15.26
C ALA A 67 4.16 1.13 -15.01
N TYR A 68 4.61 1.23 -13.76
CA TYR A 68 5.76 2.07 -13.36
C TYR A 68 6.92 1.26 -12.80
N ILE A 69 6.62 0.24 -12.00
CA ILE A 69 7.61 -0.56 -11.26
C ILE A 69 7.19 -2.02 -11.23
N THR A 70 8.14 -2.94 -11.19
CA THR A 70 7.84 -4.34 -10.86
C THR A 70 7.32 -4.40 -9.43
N VAL A 71 6.07 -4.84 -9.25
CA VAL A 71 5.39 -4.90 -7.96
C VAL A 71 4.68 -6.25 -7.82
N SER A 72 4.74 -6.82 -6.63
CA SER A 72 4.03 -8.04 -6.27
C SER A 72 3.09 -7.81 -5.10
N THR A 73 2.23 -8.80 -4.83
CA THR A 73 1.36 -8.77 -3.65
C THR A 73 2.15 -8.59 -2.34
N ASN A 74 3.38 -9.09 -2.25
CA ASN A 74 4.24 -8.95 -1.05
C ASN A 74 4.83 -7.53 -0.90
N ASP A 75 4.91 -6.77 -2.00
CA ASP A 75 5.31 -5.37 -1.96
C ASP A 75 4.14 -4.47 -1.51
N LEU A 76 2.91 -4.88 -1.86
CA LEU A 76 1.69 -4.16 -1.53
C LEU A 76 1.17 -4.49 -0.13
N LEU A 77 1.18 -5.77 0.25
CA LEU A 77 0.58 -6.30 1.47
C LEU A 77 1.64 -6.91 2.37
N VAL A 78 1.52 -6.64 3.66
CA VAL A 78 2.34 -7.28 4.69
C VAL A 78 1.43 -7.85 5.76
N TRP A 79 1.74 -9.07 6.17
CA TRP A 79 1.18 -9.65 7.38
C TRP A 79 1.75 -8.89 8.57
N GLU A 80 0.89 -8.20 9.32
CA GLU A 80 1.26 -7.81 10.67
C GLU A 80 1.34 -9.11 11.48
N GLN A 81 2.57 -9.52 11.81
CA GLN A 81 2.75 -10.48 12.89
C GLN A 81 2.08 -9.85 14.10
N ALA A 82 1.13 -10.59 14.70
CA ALA A 82 0.75 -10.28 16.06
C ALA A 82 2.07 -10.30 16.85
N ASP A 83 2.36 -9.22 17.57
CA ASP A 83 3.51 -9.13 18.46
C ASP A 83 3.30 -10.21 19.54
N ASP A 84 3.74 -11.44 19.24
CA ASP A 84 3.56 -12.60 20.09
C ASP A 84 4.58 -12.47 21.20
N GLY A 85 4.20 -11.69 22.21
CA GLY A 85 4.84 -11.59 23.51
C GLY A 85 6.33 -11.27 23.45
N LYS A 86 6.69 -10.00 23.65
CA LYS A 86 7.82 -9.72 24.52
C LYS A 86 7.59 -10.48 25.83
N GLN A 87 8.16 -11.68 25.97
CA GLN A 87 8.25 -12.33 27.26
C GLN A 87 8.97 -11.35 28.19
N PRO A 88 8.39 -10.97 29.34
CA PRO A 88 9.15 -10.22 30.32
C PRO A 88 10.33 -11.10 30.71
N VAL A 89 11.54 -10.59 30.48
CA VAL A 89 12.75 -11.17 31.02
C VAL A 89 12.63 -11.07 32.54
N PHE A 90 12.21 -12.15 33.19
CA PHE A 90 12.36 -12.26 34.64
C PHE A 90 13.86 -12.45 34.91
N VAL A 91 14.47 -11.39 35.44
CA VAL A 91 15.81 -11.45 36.01
C VAL A 91 15.67 -12.11 37.39
N GLY A 92 16.24 -13.31 37.53
CA GLY A 92 16.46 -14.00 38.79
C GLY A 92 17.93 -13.93 39.18
#